data_AF-A0A0D6P3N5-F1
#
_entry.id   AF-A0A0D6P3N5-F1
#
_cell.length_a   1.000
_cell.length_b   1.000
_cell.length_c   1.000
_cell.angle_alpha   90.00
_cell.angle_beta   90.00
_cell.angle_gamma   90.00
#
_symmetry.space_group_name_H-M   'P 1'
#
loop_
_entity.id
_entity.type
_entity.pdbx_description
1 polymer ?
#
loop_
_entity_poly.entity_id
_entity_poly.type
_entity_poly.pdbx_seq_one_letter_code
_entity_poly.pdbx_strand_id
1 'polypeptide(L)'
;MVSRYRIIGVLAALAATTAPAACPARAAAPVDPSSVASGRPVWVASDTGKSPINALVDIGDMRQIGDELDVAIRWPYLPPAGGPEQQEQDRVVCGPDHAVSYTISTGVVGTGGAYTVQHTYDAAAERRKAFRYDADMTKAGGGLDSYDTDPRSLACWAAARKCRGEAVTWPPPPDNAALDNSAQALATNAAYNKGFVPTCRLP
;
A
#
# COMPACT_ATOMS: atom_id res chain seq x y z
N MET A 1 -63.22 47.19 14.32
CA MET A 1 -63.87 45.97 14.90
C MET A 1 -63.70 44.82 13.92
N VAL A 2 -63.21 43.68 14.42
CA VAL A 2 -63.17 42.32 13.80
C VAL A 2 -62.18 42.14 12.64
N SER A 3 -60.92 41.72 12.86
CA SER A 3 -60.42 40.35 13.11
C SER A 3 -60.93 39.32 12.11
N ARG A 4 -60.07 38.80 11.20
CA ARG A 4 -59.97 37.37 10.84
C ARG A 4 -58.59 37.04 10.24
N TYR A 5 -57.95 36.06 10.88
CA TYR A 5 -56.79 35.29 10.45
C TYR A 5 -56.93 34.71 9.04
N ARG A 6 -55.81 34.53 8.33
CA ARG A 6 -55.47 33.23 7.69
C ARG A 6 -53.99 33.09 7.39
N ILE A 7 -53.48 31.97 7.90
CA ILE A 7 -52.15 31.40 7.82
C ILE A 7 -51.95 30.77 6.42
N ILE A 8 -50.87 31.15 5.73
CA ILE A 8 -50.17 30.34 4.71
C ILE A 8 -48.70 30.76 4.89
N GLY A 9 -47.77 29.97 5.42
CA GLY A 9 -47.58 28.53 5.24
C GLY A 9 -46.57 28.30 4.11
N VAL A 10 -45.33 28.79 4.26
CA VAL A 10 -44.19 28.29 3.46
C VAL A 10 -43.00 28.13 4.40
N LEU A 11 -42.79 26.89 4.84
CA LEU A 11 -41.53 26.43 5.41
C LEU A 11 -40.46 26.55 4.32
N ALA A 12 -39.54 27.50 4.47
CA ALA A 12 -38.27 27.44 3.78
C ALA A 12 -37.45 26.33 4.46
N ALA A 13 -37.42 25.16 3.85
CA ALA A 13 -36.55 24.07 4.24
C ALA A 13 -35.09 24.55 4.11
N LEU A 14 -34.41 24.75 5.25
CA LEU A 14 -32.96 24.80 5.26
C LEU A 14 -32.47 23.44 4.74
N ALA A 15 -31.98 23.41 3.51
CA ALA A 15 -31.14 22.34 3.04
C ALA A 15 -29.84 22.39 3.84
N ALA A 16 -29.79 21.67 4.95
CA ALA A 16 -28.55 21.32 5.60
C ALA A 16 -27.78 20.42 4.63
N THR A 17 -26.89 21.02 3.84
CA THR A 17 -25.83 20.30 3.16
C THR A 17 -24.93 19.70 4.23
N THR A 18 -25.29 18.51 4.70
CA THR A 18 -24.36 17.66 5.43
C THR A 18 -23.29 17.27 4.41
N ALA A 19 -22.19 18.02 4.39
CA ALA A 19 -20.96 17.52 3.81
C ALA A 19 -20.72 16.14 4.43
N PRO A 20 -20.45 15.08 3.64
CA PRO A 20 -20.06 13.82 4.22
C PRO A 20 -18.87 14.12 5.12
N ALA A 21 -19.00 13.78 6.41
CA ALA A 21 -17.90 13.89 7.35
C ALA A 21 -16.74 13.10 6.74
N ALA A 22 -15.76 13.81 6.21
CA ALA A 22 -14.51 13.22 5.79
C ALA A 22 -14.00 12.43 7.00
N CYS A 23 -13.88 11.11 6.85
CA CYS A 23 -13.20 10.30 7.86
C CYS A 23 -11.88 11.02 8.18
N PRO A 24 -11.59 11.34 9.45
CA PRO A 24 -10.31 11.94 9.77
C PRO A 24 -9.24 10.97 9.29
N ALA A 25 -8.38 11.44 8.38
CA ALA A 25 -7.22 10.68 7.92
C ALA A 25 -6.49 10.20 9.18
N ARG A 26 -6.49 8.89 9.42
CA ARG A 26 -5.84 8.33 10.59
C ARG A 26 -4.35 8.57 10.41
N ALA A 27 -3.77 9.41 11.27
CA ALA A 27 -2.36 9.72 11.22
C ALA A 27 -1.54 8.42 11.27
N ALA A 28 -0.50 8.36 10.44
CA ALA A 28 0.48 7.28 10.40
C ALA A 28 1.00 7.01 11.82
N ALA A 29 0.73 5.83 12.39
CA ALA A 29 1.33 5.44 13.65
C ALA A 29 2.78 4.99 13.40
N PRO A 30 3.77 5.53 14.14
CA PRO A 30 5.14 5.05 14.03
C PRO A 30 5.24 3.61 14.52
N VAL A 31 5.89 2.77 13.70
CA VAL A 31 6.35 1.44 14.10
C VAL A 31 7.74 1.59 14.73
N ASP A 32 7.90 0.97 15.90
CA ASP A 32 9.17 0.89 16.61
C ASP A 32 10.25 0.11 15.82
N PRO A 33 11.42 0.72 15.51
CA PRO A 33 12.55 0.05 14.89
C PRO A 33 13.01 -1.23 15.60
N SER A 34 12.86 -1.32 16.92
CA SER A 34 13.28 -2.50 17.68
C SER A 34 12.43 -3.74 17.36
N SER A 35 11.14 -3.53 17.03
CA SER A 35 10.24 -4.60 16.59
C SER A 35 10.61 -5.11 15.19
N VAL A 36 11.07 -4.20 14.32
CA VAL A 36 11.52 -4.54 12.96
C VAL A 36 12.87 -5.27 12.97
N ALA A 37 13.78 -4.86 13.85
CA ALA A 37 15.12 -5.45 13.98
C ALA A 37 15.12 -6.82 14.66
N SER A 38 14.11 -7.11 15.49
CA SER A 38 13.98 -8.39 16.21
C SER A 38 13.42 -9.53 15.35
N GLY A 39 13.13 -9.29 14.06
CA GLY A 39 12.45 -10.26 13.20
C GLY A 39 11.01 -10.54 13.64
N ARG A 40 10.43 -9.67 14.47
CA ARG A 40 9.02 -9.82 14.85
C ARG A 40 8.17 -9.31 13.70
N PRO A 41 7.13 -10.06 13.27
CA PRO A 41 6.20 -9.59 12.27
C PRO A 41 5.64 -8.23 12.65
N VAL A 42 5.95 -7.24 11.82
CA VAL A 42 5.35 -5.92 11.90
C VAL A 42 4.44 -5.80 10.70
N TRP A 43 3.15 -5.62 10.97
CA TRP A 43 2.15 -5.44 9.95
C TRP A 43 1.91 -3.96 9.70
N VAL A 44 2.14 -3.55 8.46
CA VAL A 44 1.80 -2.22 7.98
C VAL A 44 0.66 -2.33 6.99
N ALA A 45 -0.44 -1.62 7.27
CA ALA A 45 -1.61 -1.59 6.40
C ALA A 45 -1.38 -0.62 5.23
N SER A 46 -1.84 -1.00 4.04
CA SER A 46 -1.70 -0.19 2.82
C SER A 46 -2.63 1.04 2.73
N ASP A 47 -3.56 1.22 3.67
CA ASP A 47 -4.64 2.23 3.58
C ASP A 47 -4.19 3.70 3.78
N THR A 48 -4.78 4.59 2.99
CA THR A 48 -4.77 6.07 3.16
C THR A 48 -6.18 6.66 3.37
N GLY A 49 -7.20 5.81 3.55
CA GLY A 49 -8.61 6.15 3.72
C GLY A 49 -9.49 5.95 2.48
N LYS A 50 -9.06 5.17 1.47
CA LYS A 50 -9.73 5.10 0.15
C LYS A 50 -10.28 3.72 -0.27
N SER A 51 -9.95 2.62 0.42
CA SER A 51 -10.50 1.29 0.10
C SER A 51 -10.57 0.36 1.33
N PRO A 52 -11.63 -0.46 1.49
CA PRO A 52 -11.80 -1.34 2.65
C PRO A 52 -11.04 -2.68 2.58
N ILE A 53 -10.30 -2.97 1.50
CA ILE A 53 -9.52 -4.21 1.35
C ILE A 53 -8.04 -3.89 1.65
N ASN A 54 -7.69 -3.91 2.93
CA ASN A 54 -6.34 -3.57 3.40
C ASN A 54 -5.44 -4.79 3.36
N ALA A 55 -4.37 -4.76 2.56
CA ALA A 55 -3.30 -5.73 2.71
C ALA A 55 -2.37 -5.32 3.85
N LEU A 56 -1.77 -6.34 4.46
CA LEU A 56 -0.78 -6.21 5.52
C LEU A 56 0.55 -6.73 4.98
N VAL A 57 1.58 -5.89 5.00
CA VAL A 57 2.93 -6.28 4.60
C VAL A 57 3.71 -6.70 5.84
N ASP A 58 4.27 -7.90 5.83
CA ASP A 58 5.21 -8.32 6.86
C ASP A 58 6.58 -7.75 6.57
N ILE A 59 6.95 -6.70 7.31
CA ILE A 59 8.28 -6.11 7.19
C ILE A 59 9.25 -6.69 8.20
N GLY A 60 8.82 -7.49 9.18
CA GLY A 60 9.69 -8.09 10.19
C GLY A 60 10.62 -9.13 9.56
N ASP A 61 10.02 -10.03 8.78
CA ASP A 61 10.68 -11.16 8.14
C ASP A 61 11.18 -10.87 6.71
N MET A 62 11.09 -9.61 6.28
CA MET A 62 11.58 -9.17 4.98
C MET A 62 13.09 -9.29 4.89
N ARG A 63 13.56 -9.94 3.81
CA ARG A 63 14.97 -10.20 3.52
C ARG A 63 15.29 -9.95 2.05
N GLN A 64 16.56 -9.72 1.74
CA GLN A 64 17.01 -9.53 0.37
C GLN A 64 17.58 -10.83 -0.24
N ILE A 65 17.15 -11.17 -1.45
CA ILE A 65 17.68 -12.26 -2.27
C ILE A 65 18.15 -11.71 -3.60
N GLY A 66 19.48 -11.58 -3.76
CA GLY A 66 20.04 -10.92 -4.94
C GLY A 66 19.62 -9.46 -5.01
N ASP A 67 18.96 -9.06 -6.08
CA ASP A 67 18.39 -7.72 -6.30
C ASP A 67 16.93 -7.59 -5.85
N GLU A 68 16.36 -8.63 -5.25
CA GLU A 68 14.94 -8.71 -4.91
C GLU A 68 14.72 -8.68 -3.39
N LEU A 69 13.59 -8.14 -2.98
CA LEU A 69 13.03 -8.31 -1.65
C LEU A 69 12.12 -9.53 -1.63
N ASP A 70 12.30 -10.42 -0.64
CA ASP A 70 11.35 -11.47 -0.28
C ASP A 70 10.38 -10.88 0.75
N VAL A 71 9.09 -10.82 0.44
CA VAL A 71 8.09 -10.22 1.33
C VAL A 71 6.81 -11.03 1.38
N ALA A 72 6.27 -11.21 2.58
CA ALA A 72 4.95 -11.79 2.78
C ALA A 72 3.90 -10.67 2.82
N ILE A 73 2.85 -10.81 2.01
CA ILE A 73 1.71 -9.91 1.95
C ILE A 73 0.47 -10.71 2.33
N ARG A 74 -0.28 -10.23 3.32
CA ARG A 74 -1.53 -10.87 3.77
C ARG A 74 -2.73 -10.02 3.41
N TRP A 75 -3.75 -10.68 2.93
CA TRP A 75 -5.02 -10.12 2.52
C TRP A 75 -6.11 -10.72 3.41
N PRO A 76 -6.79 -9.90 4.23
CA PRO A 76 -7.89 -10.39 5.05
C PRO A 76 -9.05 -10.80 4.13
N TYR A 77 -9.60 -12.00 4.31
CA TYR A 77 -10.87 -12.37 3.69
C TYR A 77 -12.02 -11.62 4.35
N LEU A 78 -12.96 -11.15 3.55
CA LEU A 78 -14.20 -10.57 4.07
C LEU A 78 -15.22 -11.69 4.35
N PRO A 79 -15.87 -11.71 5.53
CA PRO A 79 -15.69 -10.78 6.65
C PRO A 79 -14.46 -11.11 7.52
N PRO A 80 -13.75 -10.10 8.06
CA PRO A 80 -12.45 -10.24 8.73
C PRO A 80 -12.50 -10.85 10.15
N ALA A 81 -13.60 -11.52 10.52
CA ALA A 81 -13.79 -12.09 11.85
C ALA A 81 -13.19 -13.50 11.95
N GLY A 82 -11.87 -13.60 12.06
CA GLY A 82 -11.16 -14.86 12.36
C GLY A 82 -11.28 -15.93 11.27
N GLY A 83 -11.60 -15.51 10.04
CA GLY A 83 -11.58 -16.37 8.86
C GLY A 83 -10.17 -16.65 8.36
N PRO A 84 -10.01 -17.57 7.41
CA PRO A 84 -8.71 -17.81 6.79
C PRO A 84 -8.23 -16.55 6.07
N GLU A 85 -6.92 -16.33 6.00
CA GLU A 85 -6.32 -15.18 5.33
C GLU A 85 -5.63 -15.62 4.04
N GLN A 86 -5.71 -14.82 2.98
CA GLN A 86 -4.88 -15.07 1.81
C GLN A 86 -3.48 -14.52 2.10
N GLN A 87 -2.47 -15.35 1.94
CA GLN A 87 -1.07 -14.94 2.05
C GLN A 87 -0.38 -15.14 0.70
N GLU A 88 0.32 -14.11 0.29
CA GLU A 88 1.19 -14.07 -0.88
C GLU A 88 2.63 -13.95 -0.41
N GLN A 89 3.51 -14.75 -0.99
CA GLN A 89 4.94 -14.54 -0.92
C GLN A 89 5.36 -13.94 -2.25
N ASP A 90 5.84 -12.71 -2.19
CA ASP A 90 6.20 -11.91 -3.35
C ASP A 90 7.71 -11.65 -3.39
N ARG A 91 8.21 -11.52 -4.61
CA ARG A 91 9.52 -10.97 -4.94
C ARG A 91 9.33 -9.57 -5.49
N VAL A 92 10.02 -8.59 -4.90
CA VAL A 92 9.89 -7.19 -5.30
C VAL A 92 11.26 -6.63 -5.66
N VAL A 93 11.40 -6.11 -6.87
CA VAL A 93 12.58 -5.37 -7.34
C VAL A 93 12.26 -3.88 -7.24
N CYS A 94 13.00 -3.17 -6.39
CA CYS A 94 12.80 -1.75 -6.17
C CYS A 94 13.61 -0.92 -7.17
N GLY A 95 12.92 -0.29 -8.12
CA GLY A 95 13.51 0.63 -9.09
C GLY A 95 13.42 2.09 -8.66
N PRO A 96 14.18 2.99 -9.32
CA PRO A 96 14.16 4.42 -9.01
C PRO A 96 12.83 5.09 -9.35
N ASP A 97 12.05 4.53 -10.28
CA ASP A 97 10.78 5.11 -10.74
C ASP A 97 9.58 4.36 -10.16
N HIS A 98 9.70 3.04 -9.96
CA HIS A 98 8.62 2.17 -9.46
C HIS A 98 9.19 0.81 -9.01
N ALA A 99 8.34 -0.03 -8.44
CA ALA A 99 8.66 -1.42 -8.13
C ALA A 99 8.13 -2.39 -9.18
N VAL A 100 8.92 -3.42 -9.50
CA VAL A 100 8.47 -4.59 -10.26
C VAL A 100 8.31 -5.75 -9.30
N SER A 101 7.12 -6.33 -9.20
CA SER A 101 6.83 -7.41 -8.27
C SER A 101 6.24 -8.64 -8.95
N TYR A 102 6.44 -9.80 -8.35
CA TYR A 102 5.82 -11.05 -8.79
C TYR A 102 5.64 -12.03 -7.64
N THR A 103 4.55 -12.80 -7.68
CA THR A 103 4.22 -13.78 -6.64
C THR A 103 4.89 -15.11 -6.90
N ILE A 104 5.58 -15.66 -5.89
CA ILE A 104 6.21 -16.98 -5.94
C ILE A 104 5.42 -18.04 -5.18
N SER A 105 4.53 -17.63 -4.28
CA SER A 105 3.50 -18.51 -3.76
C SER A 105 2.29 -17.74 -3.30
N THR A 106 1.10 -18.32 -3.45
CA THR A 106 -0.12 -17.83 -2.82
C THR A 106 -0.76 -18.96 -2.04
N GLY A 107 -1.52 -18.63 -1.02
CA GLY A 107 -2.25 -19.64 -0.28
C GLY A 107 -3.23 -19.05 0.70
N VAL A 108 -4.00 -19.95 1.29
CA VAL A 108 -5.00 -19.62 2.30
C VAL A 108 -4.50 -20.15 3.63
N VAL A 109 -4.21 -19.26 4.57
CA VAL A 109 -3.70 -19.57 5.91
C VAL A 109 -4.87 -19.68 6.86
N GLY A 110 -5.02 -20.84 7.51
CA GLY A 110 -6.06 -21.07 8.51
C GLY A 110 -5.75 -20.36 9.83
N THR A 111 -6.69 -20.38 10.77
CA THR A 111 -6.55 -19.75 12.09
C THR A 111 -5.36 -20.26 12.93
N GLY A 112 -4.85 -21.45 12.61
CA GLY A 112 -3.65 -22.03 13.23
C GLY A 112 -2.32 -21.63 12.59
N GLY A 113 -2.31 -20.74 11.60
CA GLY A 113 -1.09 -20.27 10.91
C GLY A 113 -0.54 -21.21 9.84
N ALA A 114 -1.15 -22.37 9.63
CA ALA A 114 -0.79 -23.30 8.56
C ALA A 114 -1.56 -23.00 7.28
N TYR A 115 -0.90 -23.19 6.13
CA TYR A 115 -1.56 -23.17 4.83
C TYR A 115 -2.57 -24.32 4.72
N THR A 116 -3.83 -23.97 4.46
CA THR A 116 -4.89 -24.92 4.10
C THR A 116 -4.84 -25.26 2.62
N VAL A 117 -4.46 -24.28 1.79
CA VAL A 117 -4.17 -24.43 0.35
C VAL A 117 -2.94 -23.58 0.04
N GLN A 118 -2.01 -24.11 -0.75
CA GLN A 118 -0.84 -23.38 -1.22
C GLN A 118 -0.55 -23.71 -2.68
N HIS A 119 -0.28 -22.68 -3.46
CA HIS A 119 0.22 -22.75 -4.82
C HIS A 119 1.60 -22.11 -4.85
N THR A 120 2.56 -22.80 -5.45
CA THR A 120 3.91 -22.30 -5.68
C THR A 120 4.13 -22.10 -7.17
N TYR A 121 4.92 -21.08 -7.50
CA TYR A 121 5.21 -20.68 -8.87
C TYR A 121 6.71 -20.70 -9.11
N ASP A 122 7.13 -20.97 -10.36
CA ASP A 122 8.53 -20.90 -10.75
C ASP A 122 8.99 -19.44 -10.77
N ALA A 123 9.85 -19.08 -9.81
CA ALA A 123 10.29 -17.70 -9.62
C ALA A 123 10.94 -17.11 -10.88
N ALA A 124 11.72 -17.90 -11.63
CA ALA A 124 12.36 -17.42 -12.85
C ALA A 124 11.34 -17.12 -13.96
N ALA A 125 10.30 -17.94 -14.11
CA ALA A 125 9.21 -17.70 -15.05
C ALA A 125 8.38 -16.48 -14.67
N GLU A 126 8.02 -16.35 -13.40
CA GLU A 126 7.23 -15.21 -12.90
C GLU A 126 8.01 -13.90 -12.99
N ARG A 127 9.30 -13.89 -12.64
CA ARG A 127 10.18 -12.75 -12.89
C ARG A 127 10.13 -12.32 -14.35
N ARG A 128 10.35 -13.25 -15.28
CA ARG A 128 10.32 -12.93 -16.72
C ARG A 128 8.97 -12.38 -17.17
N LYS A 129 7.85 -12.86 -16.62
CA LYS A 129 6.50 -12.34 -16.94
C LYS A 129 6.34 -10.91 -16.43
N ALA A 130 6.70 -10.63 -15.18
CA ALA A 130 6.59 -9.31 -14.58
C ALA A 130 7.42 -8.27 -15.33
N PHE A 131 8.67 -8.57 -15.66
CA PHE A 131 9.52 -7.65 -16.42
C PHE A 131 9.04 -7.42 -17.86
N ARG A 132 8.40 -8.41 -18.50
CA ARG A 132 7.77 -8.20 -19.81
C ARG A 132 6.57 -7.28 -19.71
N TYR A 133 5.69 -7.53 -18.75
CA TYR A 133 4.52 -6.70 -18.49
C TYR A 133 4.94 -5.25 -18.22
N ASP A 134 5.94 -5.06 -17.37
CA ASP A 134 6.53 -3.77 -17.04
C ASP A 134 7.05 -3.02 -18.29
N ALA A 135 7.83 -3.71 -19.12
CA ALA A 135 8.35 -3.14 -20.37
C ALA A 135 7.23 -2.78 -21.36
N ASP A 136 6.16 -3.57 -21.41
CA ASP A 136 5.04 -3.32 -22.31
C ASP A 136 4.16 -2.16 -21.84
N MET A 137 3.93 -2.02 -20.53
CA MET A 137 3.25 -0.85 -19.94
C MET A 137 4.03 0.44 -20.22
N THR A 138 5.34 0.41 -20.03
CA THR A 138 6.24 1.54 -20.34
C THR A 138 6.12 1.95 -21.82
N LYS A 139 6.15 0.99 -22.75
CA LYS A 139 6.05 1.26 -24.20
C LYS A 139 4.69 1.82 -24.60
N ALA A 140 3.62 1.41 -23.92
CA ALA A 140 2.26 1.87 -24.21
C ALA A 140 2.02 3.33 -23.80
N GLY A 141 2.99 4.00 -23.16
CA GLY A 141 2.82 5.34 -22.61
C GLY A 141 1.83 5.37 -21.44
N GLY A 142 1.43 4.20 -20.94
CA GLY A 142 0.83 4.09 -19.62
C GLY A 142 1.92 4.48 -18.62
N GLY A 143 1.68 5.54 -17.86
CA GLY A 143 2.56 5.87 -16.75
C GLY A 143 2.71 4.63 -15.88
N LEU A 144 3.95 4.22 -15.61
CA LEU A 144 4.21 3.35 -14.47
C LEU A 144 3.95 4.24 -13.26
N ASP A 145 2.89 3.95 -12.53
CA ASP A 145 2.57 4.71 -11.34
C ASP A 145 3.79 4.66 -10.41
N SER A 146 4.24 5.85 -10.01
CA SER A 146 5.19 5.99 -8.90
C SER A 146 4.73 5.14 -7.73
N TYR A 147 5.64 4.77 -6.84
CA TYR A 147 5.33 4.09 -5.57
C TYR A 147 4.04 4.61 -4.90
N ASP A 148 2.91 3.93 -5.17
CA ASP A 148 1.57 4.29 -4.72
C ASP A 148 1.23 3.55 -3.41
N THR A 149 -0.02 3.64 -2.96
CA THR A 149 -0.63 2.92 -1.84
C THR A 149 -0.76 1.40 -2.05
N ASP A 150 0.07 0.81 -2.92
CA ASP A 150 0.20 -0.63 -3.10
C ASP A 150 1.07 -1.25 -1.97
N PRO A 151 0.65 -2.37 -1.36
CA PRO A 151 1.48 -3.21 -0.51
C PRO A 151 2.92 -3.47 -1.00
N ARG A 152 3.15 -3.64 -2.31
CA ARG A 152 4.49 -3.87 -2.87
C ARG A 152 5.37 -2.62 -2.83
N SER A 153 4.77 -1.45 -3.03
CA SER A 153 5.44 -0.16 -2.87
C SER A 153 5.86 0.09 -1.42
N LEU A 154 4.97 -0.27 -0.49
CA LEU A 154 5.25 -0.26 0.95
C LEU A 154 6.45 -1.14 1.32
N ALA A 155 6.65 -2.28 0.66
CA ALA A 155 7.80 -3.13 0.89
C ALA A 155 9.13 -2.42 0.57
N CYS A 156 9.23 -1.76 -0.57
CA CYS A 156 10.43 -1.00 -0.96
C CYS A 156 10.71 0.16 -0.02
N TRP A 157 9.68 0.93 0.35
CA TRP A 157 9.83 2.01 1.31
C TRP A 157 10.33 1.51 2.68
N ALA A 158 9.74 0.41 3.18
CA ALA A 158 10.14 -0.16 4.46
C ALA A 158 11.59 -0.64 4.43
N ALA A 159 11.99 -1.31 3.34
CA ALA A 159 13.37 -1.72 3.09
C ALA A 159 14.34 -0.52 3.08
N ALA A 160 14.00 0.55 2.38
CA ALA A 160 14.84 1.75 2.32
C ALA A 160 15.01 2.43 3.68
N ARG A 161 13.96 2.45 4.51
CA ARG A 161 14.04 2.96 5.89
C ARG A 161 14.85 2.07 6.82
N LYS A 162 14.69 0.75 6.72
CA LYS A 162 15.56 -0.21 7.43
C LYS A 162 17.03 0.08 7.11
N CYS A 163 17.35 0.31 5.84
CA CYS A 163 18.71 0.66 5.41
C CYS A 163 19.25 1.96 6.02
N ARG A 164 18.38 2.91 6.34
CA ARG A 164 18.75 4.19 6.96
C ARG A 164 18.67 4.16 8.49
N GLY A 165 18.23 3.06 9.10
CA GLY A 165 17.98 2.98 10.54
C GLY A 165 16.83 3.89 11.00
N GLU A 166 15.90 4.20 10.11
CA GLU A 166 14.76 5.08 10.38
C GLU A 166 13.56 4.30 10.91
N ALA A 167 12.72 4.97 11.72
CA ALA A 167 11.42 4.44 12.08
C ALA A 167 10.50 4.33 10.85
N VAL A 168 9.71 3.26 10.85
CA VAL A 168 8.75 2.98 9.78
C VAL A 168 7.45 3.71 10.13
N THR A 169 7.05 4.73 9.36
CA THR A 169 5.77 5.45 9.49
C THR A 169 4.98 5.43 8.17
N TRP A 170 3.90 4.65 8.08
CA TRP A 170 3.05 4.60 6.88
C TRP A 170 1.69 5.28 7.13
N PRO A 171 1.11 6.02 6.17
CA PRO A 171 1.57 6.26 4.79
C PRO A 171 2.86 7.08 4.69
N PRO A 172 3.60 6.97 3.57
CA PRO A 172 4.85 7.69 3.41
C PRO A 172 4.50 9.17 3.11
N PRO A 173 5.20 10.15 3.71
CA PRO A 173 4.90 11.58 3.52
C PRO A 173 5.52 12.13 2.22
N PRO A 174 4.92 13.10 1.48
CA PRO A 174 3.50 13.44 1.43
C PRO A 174 2.87 13.35 0.01
N ASP A 175 1.58 13.01 0.05
CA ASP A 175 0.45 13.54 -0.72
C ASP A 175 0.65 13.89 -2.20
N ASN A 176 0.01 13.10 -3.08
CA ASN A 176 -0.86 13.45 -4.22
C ASN A 176 -0.60 14.74 -5.04
N ALA A 177 0.59 15.34 -4.99
CA ALA A 177 1.00 16.46 -5.82
C ALA A 177 1.25 16.03 -7.28
N ALA A 178 1.18 14.72 -7.54
CA ALA A 178 1.46 14.09 -8.82
C ALA A 178 0.39 14.30 -9.91
N LEU A 179 -0.63 15.13 -9.69
CA LEU A 179 -1.77 15.21 -10.61
C LEU A 179 -1.55 16.09 -11.85
N ASP A 180 -0.50 16.90 -11.91
CA ASP A 180 -0.10 17.52 -13.17
C ASP A 180 1.08 16.76 -13.80
N ASN A 181 1.00 16.47 -15.10
CA ASN A 181 2.11 15.86 -15.85
C ASN A 181 3.22 16.90 -16.14
N SER A 182 3.43 17.86 -15.23
CA SER A 182 4.46 18.89 -15.38
C SER A 182 5.85 18.29 -15.19
N ALA A 183 6.86 18.91 -15.78
CA ALA A 183 8.25 18.54 -15.55
C ALA A 183 8.63 18.63 -14.06
N GLN A 184 8.00 19.53 -13.30
CA GLN A 184 8.23 19.71 -11.87
C GLN A 184 7.62 18.58 -11.03
N ALA A 185 6.40 18.14 -11.35
CA ALA A 185 5.79 16.99 -10.69
C ALA A 185 6.56 15.70 -10.99
N LEU A 186 6.99 15.50 -12.25
CA LEU A 186 7.85 14.35 -12.61
C LEU A 186 9.18 14.37 -11.85
N ALA A 187 9.85 15.52 -11.74
CA ALA A 187 11.10 15.64 -10.99
C ALA A 187 10.90 15.39 -9.49
N THR A 188 9.77 15.85 -8.93
CA THR A 188 9.42 15.64 -7.53
C THR A 188 9.14 14.16 -7.25
N ASN A 189 8.39 13.49 -8.11
CA ASN A 189 8.11 12.06 -8.03
C ASN A 189 9.41 11.24 -8.15
N ALA A 190 10.28 11.57 -9.10
CA ALA A 190 11.56 10.89 -9.26
C ALA A 190 12.46 11.04 -8.02
N ALA A 191 12.53 12.25 -7.45
CA ALA A 191 13.29 12.50 -6.23
C ALA A 191 12.70 11.73 -5.03
N TYR A 192 11.38 11.64 -4.96
CA TYR A 192 10.66 10.90 -3.94
C TYR A 192 10.89 9.39 -4.05
N ASN A 193 10.69 8.83 -5.24
CA ASN A 193 10.83 7.40 -5.53
C ASN A 193 12.26 6.90 -5.28
N LYS A 194 13.27 7.73 -5.57
CA LYS A 194 14.66 7.42 -5.20
C LYS A 194 14.84 7.16 -3.70
N GLY A 195 14.03 7.78 -2.84
CA GLY A 195 14.02 7.54 -1.40
C GLY A 195 13.44 6.18 -0.98
N PHE A 196 12.74 5.50 -1.88
CA PHE A 196 12.19 4.15 -1.69
C PHE A 196 13.10 3.04 -2.19
N VAL A 197 14.21 3.36 -2.86
CA VAL A 197 15.20 2.36 -3.29
C VAL A 197 16.10 2.00 -2.11
N PRO A 198 16.14 0.73 -1.67
CA PRO A 198 17.09 0.28 -0.66
C PRO A 198 18.53 0.38 -1.20
N THR A 199 19.40 1.08 -0.46
CA THR A 199 20.82 1.25 -0.84
C THR A 199 21.77 0.35 -0.08
N CYS A 200 21.26 -0.43 0.87
CA CYS A 200 22.01 -1.37 1.69
C CYS A 200 21.53 -2.80 1.41
N ARG A 201 22.30 -3.77 1.89
CA ARG A 201 21.86 -5.16 1.91
C ARG A 201 21.00 -5.41 3.14
N LEU A 202 19.77 -5.90 2.94
CA LEU A 202 18.97 -6.40 4.07
C LEU A 202 19.47 -7.78 4.50
N PRO A 203 19.51 -8.06 5.82
CA PRO A 203 19.90 -9.37 6.36
C PRO A 203 18.88 -10.47 6.02
#